data_AF-A0A8T3CVV5-F1
#
_entry.id   AF-A0A8T3CVV5-F1
#
_cell.length_a   1.000
_cell.length_b   1.000
_cell.length_c   1.000
_cell.angle_alpha   90.00
_cell.angle_beta   90.00
_cell.angle_gamma   90.00
#
_symmetry.space_group_name_H-M   'P 1'
#
loop_
_entity.id
_entity.type
_entity.pdbx_description
1 polymer ?
#
loop_
_entity_poly.entity_id
_entity_poly.type
_entity_poly.pdbx_seq_one_letter_code
_entity_poly.pdbx_strand_id
1 'polypeptide(L)'
;MLQFDDIFKMETGKDRRISNSWLSTGWFTMSIALELCDSINVYGMVPPEFCRNSSHPSVPYHYYEPLGPDECTMYISHERGRRGSHHRFITEKRVFASWARTFNIRFYQPSWSPGHLSRNSTGVPSLPGS
;
A
#
# COMPACT_ATOMS: atom_id res chain seq x y z
N MET A 1 -10.04 -14.49 -9.86
CA MET A 1 -10.63 -13.19 -9.45
C MET A 1 -11.18 -13.23 -8.03
N LEU A 2 -12.07 -14.16 -7.67
CA LEU A 2 -12.67 -14.23 -6.32
C LEU A 2 -11.63 -14.27 -5.18
N GLN A 3 -10.56 -15.05 -5.33
CA GLN A 3 -9.47 -15.11 -4.34
C GLN A 3 -8.83 -13.74 -4.04
N PHE A 4 -8.66 -12.89 -5.05
CA PHE A 4 -8.10 -11.54 -4.84
C PHE A 4 -9.11 -10.59 -4.18
N ASP A 5 -10.41 -10.78 -4.44
CA ASP A 5 -11.48 -10.06 -3.75
C ASP A 5 -11.51 -10.45 -2.25
N ASP A 6 -11.28 -11.73 -1.93
CA ASP A 6 -11.21 -12.24 -0.56
C ASP A 6 -9.97 -11.73 0.19
N ILE A 7 -8.79 -11.76 -0.44
CA ILE A 7 -7.57 -11.15 0.12
C ILE A 7 -7.82 -9.65 0.37
N PHE A 8 -8.42 -8.93 -0.58
CA PHE A 8 -8.71 -7.51 -0.39
C PHE A 8 -9.63 -7.28 0.81
N LYS A 9 -10.69 -8.08 0.94
CA LYS A 9 -11.60 -7.99 2.08
C LYS A 9 -10.92 -8.31 3.40
N MET A 10 -10.06 -9.32 3.44
CA MET A 10 -9.29 -9.70 4.63
C MET A 10 -8.33 -8.58 5.06
N GLU A 11 -7.57 -8.01 4.11
CA GLU A 11 -6.55 -6.99 4.39
C GLU A 11 -7.14 -5.62 4.72
N THR A 12 -8.29 -5.27 4.12
CA THR A 12 -8.87 -3.92 4.25
C THR A 12 -10.12 -3.86 5.13
N GLY A 13 -10.71 -5.01 5.47
CA GLY A 13 -12.02 -5.10 6.10
C GLY A 13 -13.18 -4.67 5.20
N LYS A 14 -12.95 -4.41 3.91
CA LYS A 14 -13.97 -3.90 2.98
C LYS A 14 -14.23 -4.88 1.85
N ASP A 15 -15.51 -5.15 1.62
CA ASP A 15 -15.90 -5.90 0.43
C ASP A 15 -15.65 -5.06 -0.83
N ARG A 16 -14.89 -5.63 -1.77
CA ARG A 16 -14.51 -4.93 -3.00
C ARG A 16 -15.72 -4.52 -3.84
N ARG A 17 -16.72 -5.40 -3.98
CA ARG A 17 -17.92 -5.15 -4.80
C ARG A 17 -18.82 -4.12 -4.14
N ILE A 18 -19.04 -4.23 -2.84
CA ILE A 18 -19.87 -3.28 -2.08
C ILE A 18 -19.22 -1.89 -2.05
N SER A 19 -17.88 -1.83 -1.87
CA SER A 19 -17.14 -0.57 -1.91
C SER A 19 -16.92 -0.01 -3.32
N ASN A 20 -17.39 -0.72 -4.35
CA ASN A 20 -17.20 -0.42 -5.77
C ASN A 20 -15.72 -0.13 -6.11
N SER A 21 -14.81 -0.89 -5.51
CA SER A 21 -13.38 -0.74 -5.71
C SER A 21 -12.93 -1.58 -6.91
N TRP A 22 -12.08 -1.02 -7.75
CA TRP A 22 -11.38 -1.76 -8.79
C TRP A 22 -9.95 -2.02 -8.36
N LEU A 23 -9.55 -3.28 -8.28
CA LEU A 23 -8.18 -3.63 -7.92
C LEU A 23 -7.25 -3.20 -9.04
N SER A 24 -6.14 -2.55 -8.70
CA SER A 24 -5.14 -2.17 -9.70
C SER A 24 -4.36 -3.38 -10.22
N THR A 25 -3.72 -3.23 -11.39
CA THR A 25 -2.74 -4.21 -11.85
C THR A 25 -1.62 -4.44 -10.83
N GLY A 26 -1.25 -3.39 -10.07
CA GLY A 26 -0.27 -3.48 -8.99
C GLY A 26 -0.72 -4.41 -7.85
N TRP A 27 -2.00 -4.38 -7.48
CA TRP A 27 -2.57 -5.31 -6.50
C TRP A 27 -2.43 -6.77 -6.93
N PHE A 28 -2.91 -7.08 -8.14
CA PHE A 28 -2.81 -8.44 -8.67
C PHE A 28 -1.36 -8.92 -8.75
N THR A 29 -0.46 -8.05 -9.22
CA THR A 29 0.97 -8.36 -9.34
C THR A 29 1.58 -8.66 -7.97
N MET A 30 1.33 -7.82 -6.96
CA MET A 30 1.86 -8.02 -5.61
C MET A 30 1.30 -9.27 -4.95
N SER A 31 0.00 -9.54 -5.08
CA SER A 31 -0.61 -10.76 -4.54
C SER A 31 -0.05 -12.03 -5.18
N ILE A 32 0.19 -12.03 -6.50
CA ILE A 32 0.80 -13.17 -7.19
C ILE A 32 2.26 -13.33 -6.78
N ALA A 33 3.01 -12.24 -6.66
CA ALA A 33 4.42 -12.29 -6.27
C ALA A 33 4.62 -12.87 -4.85
N LEU A 34 3.69 -12.64 -3.92
CA LEU A 34 3.72 -13.25 -2.58
C LEU A 34 3.63 -14.78 -2.62
N GLU A 35 2.94 -15.35 -3.60
CA GLU A 35 2.80 -16.80 -3.75
C GLU A 35 4.00 -17.43 -4.48
N LEU A 36 4.70 -16.66 -5.32
CA LEU A 36 5.70 -17.20 -6.24
C LEU A 36 7.16 -16.88 -5.86
N CYS A 37 7.40 -15.89 -4.99
CA CYS A 37 8.73 -15.36 -4.76
C CYS A 37 9.14 -15.36 -3.28
N ASP A 38 10.36 -15.82 -2.99
CA ASP A 38 10.97 -15.73 -1.66
C ASP A 38 11.33 -14.28 -1.26
N SER A 39 11.52 -13.42 -2.25
CA SER A 39 11.81 -11.99 -2.06
C SER A 39 11.24 -11.16 -3.20
N ILE A 40 10.75 -9.96 -2.87
CA ILE A 40 10.08 -9.07 -3.82
C ILE A 40 10.76 -7.70 -3.76
N ASN A 41 11.19 -7.20 -4.91
CA ASN A 41 11.75 -5.85 -5.06
C ASN A 41 10.79 -5.00 -5.89
N VAL A 42 10.26 -3.94 -5.30
CA VAL A 42 9.25 -3.06 -5.89
C VAL A 42 9.91 -1.73 -6.28
N TYR A 43 9.68 -1.28 -7.50
CA TYR A 43 10.25 -0.06 -8.06
C TYR A 43 9.16 0.96 -8.39
N GLY A 44 9.45 2.25 -8.24
CA GLY A 44 8.54 3.31 -8.69
C GLY A 44 7.26 3.41 -7.86
N MET A 45 7.33 3.05 -6.57
CA MET A 45 6.20 3.11 -5.66
C MET A 45 6.53 3.99 -4.47
N VAL A 46 5.80 5.08 -4.29
CA VAL A 46 5.89 5.95 -3.09
C VAL A 46 5.14 5.34 -1.89
N PRO A 47 5.52 5.66 -0.63
CA PRO A 47 4.79 5.19 0.54
C PRO A 47 3.34 5.73 0.57
N PRO A 48 2.40 5.06 1.25
CA PRO A 48 0.98 5.45 1.26
C PRO A 48 0.71 6.86 1.81
N GLU A 49 1.63 7.39 2.63
CA GLU A 49 1.51 8.70 3.27
C GLU A 49 2.20 9.82 2.48
N PHE A 50 2.83 9.50 1.34
CA PHE A 50 3.58 10.46 0.51
C PHE A 50 2.73 11.69 0.14
N CYS A 51 1.52 11.47 -0.37
CA CYS A 51 0.62 12.53 -0.82
C CYS A 51 -0.16 13.24 0.31
N ARG A 52 0.12 12.93 1.59
CA ARG A 52 -0.45 13.69 2.72
C ARG A 52 0.39 14.91 3.09
N ASN A 53 1.70 14.87 2.83
CA ASN A 53 2.60 15.96 3.18
C ASN A 53 2.62 17.00 2.07
N SER A 54 2.39 18.29 2.36
CA SER A 54 2.46 19.36 1.35
C SER A 54 3.87 19.62 0.81
N SER A 55 4.91 19.00 1.38
CA SER A 55 6.32 19.24 1.04
C SER A 55 6.89 18.25 0.00
N HIS A 56 6.08 17.35 -0.55
CA HIS A 56 6.56 16.41 -1.57
C HIS A 56 6.80 17.13 -2.91
N PRO A 57 7.78 16.71 -3.73
CA PRO A 57 7.91 17.22 -5.09
C PRO A 57 6.67 16.84 -5.90
N SER A 58 6.21 17.73 -6.77
CA SER A 58 5.25 17.37 -7.82
C SER A 58 6.02 16.65 -8.93
N VAL A 59 5.54 15.46 -9.29
CA VAL A 59 6.14 14.60 -10.31
C VAL A 59 5.05 14.00 -11.19
N PRO A 60 5.36 13.67 -12.46
CA PRO A 60 4.40 13.00 -13.34
C PRO A 60 3.99 11.63 -12.79
N TYR A 61 2.72 11.27 -12.97
CA TYR A 61 2.14 9.99 -12.55
C TYR A 61 2.81 8.78 -13.21
N HIS A 62 3.21 8.92 -14.48
CA HIS A 62 3.96 7.90 -15.19
C HIS A 62 5.35 8.41 -15.56
N TYR A 63 6.38 7.58 -15.32
CA TYR A 63 7.77 7.94 -15.61
C TYR A 63 8.05 8.16 -17.11
N TYR A 64 7.27 7.52 -17.99
CA TYR A 64 7.38 7.63 -19.45
C TYR A 64 6.52 8.77 -20.03
N GLU A 65 5.78 9.50 -19.19
CA GLU A 65 4.87 10.55 -19.62
C GLU A 65 5.17 11.85 -18.86
N PRO A 66 6.27 12.57 -19.19
CA PRO A 66 6.75 13.70 -18.40
C PRO A 66 5.80 14.91 -18.38
N LEU A 67 4.89 14.99 -19.34
CA LEU A 67 3.82 16.01 -19.42
C LEU A 67 2.47 15.48 -18.94
N GLY A 68 2.45 14.29 -18.32
CA GLY A 68 1.27 13.64 -17.80
C GLY A 68 0.73 14.30 -16.53
N PRO A 69 -0.37 13.78 -15.99
CA PRO A 69 -0.96 14.31 -14.76
C PRO A 69 -0.02 14.14 -13.57
N ASP A 70 -0.16 15.03 -12.57
CA ASP A 70 0.58 14.92 -11.31
C ASP A 70 0.23 13.64 -10.55
N GLU A 71 1.26 12.97 -10.02
CA GLU A 71 1.16 11.66 -9.36
C GLU A 71 0.15 11.67 -8.20
N CYS A 72 0.28 12.64 -7.29
CA CYS A 72 -0.57 12.69 -6.11
C CYS A 72 -2.01 13.10 -6.44
N THR A 73 -2.18 13.97 -7.44
CA THR A 73 -3.50 14.31 -7.98
C THR A 73 -4.22 13.07 -8.52
N MET A 74 -3.52 12.21 -9.26
CA MET A 74 -4.05 10.93 -9.76
C MET A 74 -4.40 9.97 -8.63
N TYR A 75 -3.50 9.78 -7.64
CA TYR A 75 -3.79 8.89 -6.52
C TYR A 75 -4.99 9.34 -5.70
N ILE A 76 -5.06 10.64 -5.35
CA ILE A 76 -6.12 11.18 -4.49
C ILE A 76 -7.48 11.14 -5.20
N SER A 77 -7.52 11.51 -6.48
CA SER A 77 -8.79 11.51 -7.25
C SER A 77 -9.39 10.12 -7.37
N HIS A 78 -8.57 9.09 -7.66
CA HIS A 78 -9.01 7.70 -7.69
C HIS A 78 -9.37 7.16 -6.31
N GLU A 79 -8.56 7.44 -5.28
CA GLU A 79 -8.84 6.97 -3.92
C GLU A 79 -10.20 7.49 -3.41
N ARG A 80 -10.53 8.75 -3.69
CA ARG A 80 -11.77 9.41 -3.24
C ARG A 80 -12.97 9.18 -4.17
N GLY A 81 -12.76 8.65 -5.37
CA GLY A 81 -13.79 8.47 -6.38
C GLY A 81 -14.95 7.60 -5.88
N ARG A 82 -16.18 8.15 -5.91
CA ARG A 82 -17.40 7.48 -5.39
C ARG A 82 -18.27 6.84 -6.47
N ARG A 83 -18.07 7.18 -7.75
CA ARG A 83 -18.89 6.71 -8.88
C ARG A 83 -17.98 6.28 -10.02
N GLY A 84 -18.22 5.11 -10.61
CA GLY A 84 -17.36 4.55 -11.64
C GLY A 84 -16.27 3.62 -11.08
N SER A 85 -15.47 3.06 -11.98
CA SER A 85 -14.43 2.08 -11.67
C SER A 85 -13.15 2.78 -11.22
N HIS A 86 -13.02 3.01 -9.91
CA HIS A 86 -11.83 3.67 -9.36
C HIS A 86 -10.97 2.70 -8.54
N HIS A 87 -9.66 2.86 -8.71
CA HIS A 87 -8.66 2.19 -7.89
C HIS A 87 -8.55 2.83 -6.52
N ARG A 88 -8.20 2.02 -5.52
CA ARG A 88 -7.90 2.50 -4.16
C ARG A 88 -6.39 2.46 -3.94
N PHE A 89 -5.65 3.23 -4.75
CA PHE A 89 -4.19 3.19 -4.77
C PHE A 89 -3.53 3.41 -3.41
N ILE A 90 -4.07 4.33 -2.60
CA ILE A 90 -3.54 4.62 -1.26
C ILE A 90 -3.90 3.47 -0.32
N THR A 91 -5.11 2.93 -0.41
CA THR A 91 -5.51 1.74 0.37
C THR A 91 -4.64 0.53 0.04
N GLU A 92 -4.42 0.22 -1.25
CA GLU A 92 -3.55 -0.88 -1.69
C GLU A 92 -2.12 -0.70 -1.20
N LYS A 93 -1.54 0.51 -1.31
CA LYS A 93 -0.20 0.80 -0.78
C LYS A 93 -0.09 0.61 0.74
N ARG A 94 -1.15 0.86 1.51
CA ARG A 94 -1.16 0.56 2.96
C ARG A 94 -1.08 -0.93 3.23
N VAL A 95 -1.77 -1.74 2.43
CA VAL A 95 -1.67 -3.20 2.50
C VAL A 95 -0.26 -3.65 2.12
N PHE A 96 0.33 -3.14 1.04
CA PHE A 96 1.70 -3.49 0.66
C PHE A 96 2.73 -3.12 1.74
N ALA A 97 2.54 -1.96 2.38
CA ALA A 97 3.34 -1.57 3.54
C ALA A 97 3.12 -2.52 4.74
N SER A 98 1.91 -3.03 4.95
CA SER A 98 1.63 -4.05 5.96
C SER A 98 2.34 -5.37 5.65
N TRP A 99 2.20 -5.87 4.42
CA TRP A 99 2.87 -7.07 3.95
C TRP A 99 4.40 -6.98 4.06
N ALA A 100 4.99 -5.82 3.77
CA ALA A 100 6.42 -5.61 3.91
C ALA A 100 6.95 -5.66 5.36
N ARG A 101 6.06 -5.70 6.38
CA ARG A 101 6.45 -5.99 7.77
C ARG A 101 6.61 -7.48 8.05
N THR A 102 5.99 -8.33 7.24
CA THR A 102 5.92 -9.79 7.45
C THR A 102 6.73 -10.54 6.42
N PHE A 103 6.69 -10.09 5.15
CA PHE A 103 7.33 -10.70 4.00
C PHE A 103 8.57 -9.90 3.57
N ASN A 104 9.48 -10.54 2.83
CA ASN A 104 10.71 -9.91 2.34
C ASN A 104 10.45 -9.03 1.11
N ILE A 105 9.77 -7.91 1.33
CA ILE A 105 9.44 -6.91 0.31
C ILE A 105 10.29 -5.67 0.53
N ARG A 106 10.96 -5.19 -0.52
CA ARG A 106 11.80 -3.98 -0.49
C ARG A 106 11.36 -3.00 -1.57
N PHE A 107 11.32 -1.71 -1.24
CA PHE A 107 10.92 -0.64 -2.14
C PHE A 107 12.12 0.19 -2.57
N TYR A 108 12.16 0.57 -3.84
CA TYR A 108 13.25 1.34 -4.45
C TYR A 108 12.71 2.43 -5.38
N GLN A 109 13.48 3.53 -5.49
CA GLN A 109 13.20 4.71 -6.30
C GLN A 109 11.73 5.20 -6.16
N PRO A 110 11.34 5.72 -4.98
CA PRO A 110 12.17 5.99 -3.81
C PRO A 110 12.33 4.79 -2.87
N SER A 111 13.42 4.78 -2.09
CA SER A 111 13.59 3.79 -1.01
C SER A 111 12.77 4.17 0.21
N TRP A 112 11.99 3.22 0.74
CA TRP A 112 11.26 3.38 1.99
C TRP A 112 10.94 2.03 2.61
N SER A 113 10.60 2.03 3.89
CA SER A 113 10.14 0.86 4.63
C SER A 113 8.91 1.22 5.47
N PRO A 114 8.00 0.28 5.73
CA PRO A 114 6.91 0.53 6.66
C PRO A 114 7.47 0.89 8.05
N GLY A 115 6.87 1.87 8.72
CA GLY A 115 7.22 2.18 10.10
C GLY A 115 7.08 0.94 10.99
N HIS A 116 7.99 0.76 11.94
CA HIS A 116 7.91 -0.31 12.92
C HIS A 116 6.58 -0.22 13.67
N LEU A 117 5.92 -1.36 13.87
CA LEU A 117 4.88 -1.45 14.89
C LEU A 117 5.57 -1.15 16.21
N SER A 118 5.25 -0.02 16.84
CA SER A 118 5.65 0.21 18.22
C SER A 118 5.09 -0.95 19.03
N ARG A 119 5.95 -1.87 19.48
CA ARG A 119 5.61 -2.78 20.56
C ARG A 119 5.13 -1.88 21.70
N ASN A 120 3.84 -1.89 22.00
CA ASN A 120 3.37 -1.30 23.24
C ASN A 120 4.22 -1.92 24.36
N SER A 121 5.02 -1.09 25.02
CA SER A 121 5.71 -1.43 26.25
C SER A 121 4.66 -1.69 27.32
N THR A 122 4.01 -2.84 27.28
CA THR A 122 3.27 -3.35 28.43
C THR A 122 4.32 -3.69 29.46
N GLY A 123 4.47 -2.82 30.46
CA GLY A 123 5.36 -3.02 31.60
C GLY A 123 5.13 -4.39 32.21
N VAL A 124 6.19 -5.20 32.21
CA VAL A 124 6.27 -6.41 33.03
C VAL A 124 6.41 -5.94 34.48
N PRO A 125 5.52 -6.30 35.41
CA PRO A 125 5.74 -6.02 36.83
C PRO A 125 6.94 -6.85 37.29
N SER A 126 7.94 -6.17 37.87
CA SER A 126 9.03 -6.84 38.58
C SER A 126 8.47 -7.58 39.80
N LEU A 127 8.60 -8.91 39.81
CA LEU A 127 8.40 -9.72 41.00
C LEU A 127 9.52 -9.40 42.01
N PRO A 128 9.22 -9.11 43.30
CA PRO A 128 10.25 -9.07 44.32
C PRO A 128 10.69 -10.51 44.63
N GLY A 129 11.99 -10.75 44.49
CA GLY A 129 12.66 -11.97 44.94
C GLY A 129 12.62 -12.10 46.47
N SER A 130 12.74 -13.37 46.88
CA SER A 130 12.75 -13.87 48.26
C SER A 130 13.83 -13.27 49.16
#